data_AF-A0A7Z9TA34-F1
#
_entry.id   AF-A0A7Z9TA34-F1
#
_cell.length_a   1.000
_cell.length_b   1.000
_cell.length_c   1.000
_cell.angle_alpha   90.00
_cell.angle_beta   90.00
_cell.angle_gamma   90.00
#
_symmetry.space_group_name_H-M   'P 1'
#
loop_
_entity.id
_entity.type
_entity.pdbx_description
1 polymer ?
#
loop_
_entity_poly.entity_id
_entity_poly.type
_entity_poly.pdbx_seq_one_letter_code
_entity_poly.pdbx_strand_id
1 'polypeptide(L)'
;MVTLTVRSVESEAGFVMSALLVSIFIMSLLLAMALPVWHHAARRERESELIFRGEQYARAIALWQRQRPGSTPQDIDTLIEERFLRKRYRDPMTKDGKFQILLQSDLATISDGQMADSENGSERFSGQASQNSRDSVEPGGVAGGIVGVVSASDGVSIASYNGRNRYNEWVFIHTPNTELAPSAEQSTIGPDGIPQGNPRTGPTSR
;
A
#
# COMPACT_ATOMS: atom_id res chain seq x y z
N MET A 1 77.11 -17.06 -31.99
CA MET A 1 76.88 -15.63 -31.74
C MET A 1 75.50 -15.30 -32.31
N VAL A 2 74.49 -15.14 -31.45
CA VAL A 2 73.08 -14.90 -31.86
C VAL A 2 72.69 -13.51 -31.36
N THR A 3 72.47 -12.58 -32.28
CA THR A 3 72.07 -11.21 -31.99
C THR A 3 70.55 -11.17 -31.81
N LEU A 4 70.09 -10.91 -30.57
CA LEU A 4 68.69 -10.68 -30.26
C LEU A 4 68.30 -9.26 -30.66
N THR A 5 67.50 -9.13 -31.73
CA THR A 5 66.91 -7.86 -32.16
C THR A 5 65.77 -7.52 -31.21
N VAL A 6 66.01 -6.61 -30.27
CA VAL A 6 64.95 -6.01 -29.43
C VAL A 6 64.11 -5.10 -30.33
N ARG A 7 62.84 -5.45 -30.56
CA ARG A 7 61.88 -4.60 -31.29
C ARG A 7 61.33 -3.55 -30.33
N SER A 8 61.70 -2.29 -30.55
CA SER A 8 61.10 -1.13 -29.90
C SER A 8 59.70 -0.91 -30.45
N VAL A 9 58.67 -1.07 -29.63
CA VAL A 9 57.29 -0.74 -30.00
C VAL A 9 57.16 0.78 -29.94
N GLU A 10 57.06 1.42 -31.11
CA GLU A 10 56.91 2.87 -31.26
C GLU A 10 55.66 3.39 -30.54
N SER A 11 55.67 4.68 -30.23
CA SER A 11 54.76 5.47 -29.37
C SER A 11 53.26 5.44 -29.74
N GLU A 12 52.84 4.66 -30.72
CA GLU A 12 51.44 4.48 -31.13
C GLU A 12 50.68 3.46 -30.27
N ALA A 13 51.38 2.51 -29.64
CA ALA A 13 50.75 1.50 -28.77
C ALA A 13 50.19 2.09 -27.45
N GLY A 14 50.75 3.20 -26.97
CA GLY A 14 50.31 3.85 -25.73
C GLY A 14 48.96 4.53 -25.86
N PHE A 15 48.68 5.15 -27.02
CA PHE A 15 47.42 5.84 -27.28
C PHE A 15 46.25 4.85 -27.37
N VAL A 16 46.43 3.74 -28.09
CA VAL A 16 45.38 2.72 -28.27
C VAL A 16 44.98 2.10 -26.92
N MET A 17 45.94 1.83 -26.04
CA MET A 17 45.65 1.31 -24.70
C MET A 17 44.89 2.34 -23.85
N SER A 18 45.30 3.61 -23.91
CA SER A 18 44.60 4.69 -23.18
C SER A 18 43.17 4.89 -23.69
N ALA A 19 42.96 4.86 -25.01
CA ALA A 19 41.63 4.99 -25.62
C ALA A 19 40.71 3.81 -25.24
N LEU A 20 41.25 2.59 -25.17
CA LEU A 20 40.50 1.41 -24.70
C LEU A 20 40.11 1.52 -23.23
N LEU A 21 41.04 1.94 -22.37
CA LEU A 21 40.77 2.12 -20.94
C LEU A 21 39.74 3.21 -20.70
N VAL A 22 39.83 4.34 -21.42
CA VAL A 22 38.85 5.43 -21.35
C VAL A 22 37.49 4.97 -21.86
N SER A 23 37.43 4.20 -22.96
CA SER A 23 36.18 3.65 -23.49
C SER A 23 35.50 2.69 -22.50
N ILE A 24 36.26 1.77 -21.90
CA ILE A 24 35.75 0.84 -20.89
C ILE A 24 35.32 1.59 -19.62
N PHE A 25 36.07 2.63 -19.23
CA PHE A 25 35.73 3.48 -18.08
C PHE A 25 34.46 4.29 -18.32
N ILE A 26 34.27 4.86 -19.51
CA ILE A 26 33.03 5.57 -19.87
C ILE A 26 31.86 4.58 -19.90
N MET A 27 32.05 3.40 -20.50
CA MET A 27 31.02 2.36 -20.54
C MET A 27 30.63 1.89 -19.12
N SER A 28 31.60 1.72 -18.22
CA SER A 28 31.31 1.32 -16.83
C SER A 28 30.55 2.42 -16.07
N LEU A 29 30.88 3.70 -16.32
CA LEU A 29 30.15 4.83 -15.75
C LEU A 29 28.69 4.87 -16.22
N LEU A 30 28.45 4.58 -17.50
CA LEU A 30 27.10 4.53 -18.08
C LEU A 30 26.25 3.42 -17.46
N LEU A 31 26.82 2.24 -17.18
CA LEU A 31 26.08 1.15 -16.53
C LEU A 31 25.72 1.47 -15.06
N ALA A 32 26.55 2.24 -14.35
CA ALA A 32 26.33 2.54 -12.93
C ALA A 32 25.06 3.38 -12.67
N MET A 33 24.61 4.18 -13.63
CA MET A 33 23.42 5.03 -13.47
C MET A 33 22.08 4.27 -13.53
N ALA A 34 22.06 2.98 -13.87
CA ALA A 34 20.82 2.20 -14.02
C ALA A 34 20.23 1.62 -12.70
N LEU A 35 20.96 1.70 -11.58
CA LEU A 35 20.62 1.00 -10.33
C LEU A 35 19.49 1.57 -9.45
N PRO A 36 19.17 2.89 -9.40
CA PRO A 36 18.33 3.43 -8.32
C PRO A 36 16.81 3.18 -8.46
N VAL A 37 16.33 2.42 -9.45
CA VAL A 37 14.88 2.19 -9.67
C VAL A 37 14.26 1.11 -8.76
N TRP A 38 15.06 0.22 -8.19
CA TRP A 38 14.54 -0.97 -7.49
C TRP A 38 13.79 -0.69 -6.20
N HIS A 39 14.20 0.29 -5.40
CA HIS A 39 13.58 0.56 -4.10
C HIS A 39 12.15 1.12 -4.25
N HIS A 40 11.96 2.03 -5.20
CA HIS A 40 10.64 2.59 -5.49
C HIS A 40 9.76 1.58 -6.22
N ALA A 41 10.32 0.80 -7.15
CA ALA A 41 9.59 -0.28 -7.81
C ALA A 41 9.08 -1.33 -6.81
N ALA A 42 9.95 -1.81 -5.90
CA ALA A 42 9.58 -2.77 -4.88
C ALA A 42 8.56 -2.22 -3.87
N ARG A 43 8.59 -0.92 -3.56
CA ARG A 43 7.59 -0.29 -2.71
C ARG A 43 6.24 -0.20 -3.40
N ARG A 44 6.20 0.23 -4.66
CA ARG A 44 4.96 0.28 -5.47
C ARG A 44 4.30 -1.09 -5.59
N GLU A 45 5.10 -2.14 -5.78
CA GLU A 45 4.59 -3.51 -5.83
C GLU A 45 3.98 -3.98 -4.49
N ARG A 46 4.60 -3.62 -3.36
CA ARG A 46 4.02 -3.90 -2.04
C ARG A 46 2.73 -3.13 -1.80
N GLU A 47 2.64 -1.88 -2.27
CA GLU A 47 1.43 -1.06 -2.17
C GLU A 47 0.27 -1.64 -2.99
N SER A 48 0.53 -2.03 -4.24
CA SER A 48 -0.50 -2.65 -5.09
C SER A 48 -0.96 -4.00 -4.52
N GLU A 49 -0.04 -4.77 -3.96
CA GLU A 49 -0.38 -6.02 -3.30
C GLU A 49 -1.20 -5.80 -2.03
N LEU A 50 -0.90 -4.75 -1.25
CA LEU A 50 -1.67 -4.41 -0.06
C LEU A 50 -3.12 -4.09 -0.42
N ILE A 51 -3.34 -3.27 -1.46
CA ILE A 51 -4.68 -2.94 -1.97
C ILE A 51 -5.38 -4.21 -2.44
N PHE A 52 -4.72 -5.02 -3.28
CA PHE A 52 -5.30 -6.26 -3.79
C PHE A 52 -5.72 -7.22 -2.65
N ARG A 53 -4.86 -7.40 -1.65
CA ARG A 53 -5.12 -8.27 -0.49
C ARG A 53 -6.24 -7.69 0.38
N GLY A 54 -6.25 -6.38 0.62
CA GLY A 54 -7.32 -5.67 1.33
C GLY A 54 -8.68 -5.82 0.63
N GLU A 55 -8.73 -5.71 -0.69
CA GLU A 55 -9.94 -5.93 -1.48
C GLU A 55 -10.49 -7.35 -1.38
N GLN A 56 -9.63 -8.38 -1.22
CA GLN A 56 -10.13 -9.75 -1.01
C GLN A 56 -10.92 -9.88 0.29
N TYR A 57 -10.49 -9.18 1.35
CA TYR A 57 -11.23 -9.14 2.61
C TYR A 57 -12.55 -8.39 2.47
N ALA A 58 -12.53 -7.18 1.90
CA ALA A 58 -13.74 -6.40 1.68
C ALA A 58 -14.75 -7.16 0.79
N ARG A 59 -14.27 -7.83 -0.27
CA ARG A 59 -15.08 -8.69 -1.13
C ARG A 59 -15.65 -9.90 -0.39
N ALA A 60 -14.87 -10.57 0.46
CA ALA A 60 -15.35 -11.71 1.23
C ALA A 60 -16.50 -11.29 2.17
N ILE A 61 -16.35 -10.14 2.84
CA ILE A 61 -17.41 -9.56 3.70
C ILE A 61 -18.64 -9.18 2.87
N ALA A 62 -18.43 -8.63 1.66
CA ALA A 62 -19.52 -8.33 0.73
C ALA A 62 -20.34 -9.57 0.36
N LEU A 63 -19.65 -10.68 0.04
CA LEU A 63 -20.30 -11.94 -0.29
C LEU A 63 -21.02 -12.54 0.91
N TRP A 64 -20.44 -12.43 2.12
CA TRP A 64 -21.10 -12.83 3.37
C TRP A 64 -22.42 -12.08 3.56
N GLN A 65 -22.39 -10.75 3.49
CA GLN A 65 -23.57 -9.91 3.69
C GLN A 65 -24.66 -10.17 2.64
N ARG A 66 -24.27 -10.47 1.40
CA ARG A 66 -25.21 -10.86 0.34
C ARG A 66 -25.91 -12.19 0.64
N GLN A 67 -25.20 -13.14 1.24
CA GLN A 67 -25.78 -14.45 1.57
C GLN A 67 -26.55 -14.44 2.90
N ARG A 68 -26.10 -13.65 3.88
CA ARG A 68 -26.73 -13.49 5.20
C ARG A 68 -26.90 -12.00 5.53
N PRO A 69 -27.99 -11.37 5.06
CA PRO A 69 -28.23 -9.95 5.29
C PRO A 69 -28.37 -9.66 6.80
N GLY A 70 -27.76 -8.57 7.26
CA GLY A 70 -27.84 -8.13 8.66
C GLY A 70 -26.95 -8.90 9.64
N SER A 71 -26.15 -9.87 9.17
CA SER A 71 -25.13 -10.54 9.99
C SER A 71 -23.74 -10.17 9.49
N THR A 72 -22.81 -10.01 10.43
CA THR A 72 -21.42 -9.70 10.13
C THR A 72 -20.54 -10.78 10.77
N PRO A 73 -19.52 -11.31 10.06
CA PRO A 73 -18.70 -12.41 10.57
C PRO A 73 -17.98 -11.97 11.86
N GLN A 74 -17.83 -12.89 12.81
CA GLN A 74 -17.17 -12.63 14.10
C GLN A 74 -15.63 -12.72 13.98
N ASP A 75 -15.13 -13.59 13.09
CA ASP A 75 -13.70 -13.73 12.82
C ASP A 75 -13.40 -13.91 11.31
N ILE A 76 -12.17 -13.61 10.91
CA ILE A 76 -11.66 -13.86 9.55
C ILE A 76 -11.64 -15.36 9.25
N ASP A 77 -11.38 -16.19 10.25
CA ASP A 77 -11.26 -17.63 10.04
C ASP A 77 -12.62 -18.24 9.64
N THR A 78 -13.74 -17.70 10.13
CA THR A 78 -15.09 -18.05 9.65
C THR A 78 -15.29 -17.78 8.16
N LEU A 79 -14.72 -16.68 7.63
CA LEU A 79 -14.77 -16.38 6.19
C LEU A 79 -13.99 -17.40 5.36
N ILE A 80 -12.96 -18.03 5.93
CA ILE A 80 -12.16 -19.06 5.26
C ILE A 80 -12.90 -20.40 5.29
N GLU A 81 -13.45 -20.78 6.44
CA GLU A 81 -14.22 -22.01 6.64
C GLU A 81 -15.41 -22.09 5.69
N GLU A 82 -16.17 -21.00 5.59
CA GLU A 82 -17.34 -20.87 4.72
C GLU A 82 -16.98 -20.57 3.26
N ARG A 83 -15.68 -20.60 2.91
CA ARG A 83 -15.11 -20.42 1.57
C ARG A 83 -15.41 -19.06 0.91
N PHE A 84 -15.73 -18.03 1.69
CA PHE A 84 -15.77 -16.65 1.19
C PHE A 84 -14.37 -16.10 0.90
N LEU A 85 -13.37 -16.59 1.64
CA LEU A 85 -11.96 -16.26 1.47
C LEU A 85 -11.15 -17.51 1.17
N ARG A 86 -10.30 -17.45 0.13
CA ARG A 86 -9.48 -18.63 -0.28
C ARG A 86 -8.39 -18.98 0.73
N LYS A 87 -7.81 -17.96 1.36
CA LYS A 87 -6.70 -18.07 2.32
C LYS A 87 -6.59 -16.78 3.10
N ARG A 88 -5.98 -16.85 4.29
CA ARG A 88 -5.59 -15.65 5.04
C ARG A 88 -4.48 -14.93 4.27
N TYR A 89 -4.75 -13.70 3.84
CA TYR A 89 -3.76 -12.86 3.18
C TYR A 89 -2.89 -12.15 4.22
N ARG A 90 -1.61 -11.98 3.90
CA ARG A 90 -0.63 -11.33 4.77
C ARG A 90 -0.55 -9.84 4.44
N ASP A 91 -0.31 -8.97 5.41
CA ASP A 91 0.00 -7.56 5.15
C ASP A 91 1.47 -7.44 4.67
N PRO A 92 1.76 -6.92 3.46
CA PRO A 92 3.13 -6.74 2.95
C PRO A 92 3.89 -5.56 3.57
N MET A 93 3.24 -4.68 4.33
CA MET A 93 3.89 -3.53 5.00
C MET A 93 4.34 -3.84 6.43
N THR A 94 3.76 -4.88 7.04
CA THR A 94 4.00 -5.24 8.43
C THR A 94 4.88 -6.48 8.53
N LYS A 95 5.84 -6.52 9.47
CA LYS A 95 6.70 -7.70 9.71
C LYS A 95 5.89 -8.92 10.15
N ASP A 96 4.92 -8.72 11.03
CA ASP A 96 3.99 -9.77 11.46
C ASP A 96 3.02 -10.15 10.34
N GLY A 97 2.80 -9.24 9.40
CA GLY A 97 1.93 -9.41 8.26
C GLY A 97 0.47 -9.69 8.62
N LYS A 98 0.03 -9.22 9.79
CA LYS A 98 -1.36 -9.31 10.22
C LYS A 98 -2.06 -8.00 9.85
N PHE A 99 -3.19 -8.13 9.18
CA PHE A 99 -4.11 -7.01 9.06
C PHE A 99 -4.81 -6.78 10.40
N GLN A 100 -5.04 -5.51 10.72
CA GLN A 100 -5.90 -5.14 11.82
C GLN A 100 -7.35 -5.20 11.39
N ILE A 101 -8.15 -5.83 12.22
CA ILE A 101 -9.57 -6.06 11.96
C ILE A 101 -10.31 -4.79 12.37
N LEU A 102 -11.20 -4.33 11.49
CA LEU A 102 -12.09 -3.22 11.78
C LEU A 102 -13.46 -3.77 12.16
N LEU A 103 -13.88 -3.45 13.38
CA LEU A 103 -15.21 -3.78 13.90
C LEU A 103 -16.21 -2.70 13.48
N GLN A 104 -17.49 -3.04 13.51
CA GLN A 104 -18.55 -2.07 13.22
C GLN A 104 -18.50 -0.83 14.14
N SER A 105 -18.03 -0.97 15.39
CA SER A 105 -17.81 0.12 16.35
C SER A 105 -16.68 1.06 15.94
N ASP A 106 -15.61 0.52 15.36
CA ASP A 106 -14.41 1.29 15.00
C ASP A 106 -14.70 2.19 13.79
N LEU A 107 -15.61 1.75 12.92
CA LEU A 107 -16.02 2.51 11.74
C LEU A 107 -16.64 3.87 12.10
N ALA A 108 -17.43 3.92 13.17
CA ALA A 108 -18.02 5.17 13.66
C ALA A 108 -16.94 6.17 14.09
N THR A 109 -15.88 5.67 14.74
CA THR A 109 -14.73 6.49 15.18
C THR A 109 -13.90 6.98 14.00
N ILE A 110 -13.70 6.13 12.99
CA ILE A 110 -12.96 6.50 11.77
C ILE A 110 -13.74 7.53 10.94
N SER A 111 -15.07 7.39 10.89
CA SER A 111 -15.95 8.33 10.15
C SER A 111 -16.02 9.70 10.83
N ASP A 112 -16.01 9.75 12.16
CA ASP A 112 -15.97 11.00 12.92
C ASP A 112 -14.60 11.70 12.79
N GLY A 113 -13.51 10.93 12.81
CA GLY A 113 -12.15 11.42 12.52
C GLY A 113 -11.95 11.86 11.06
N GLN A 114 -12.77 11.38 10.12
CA GLN A 114 -12.71 11.76 8.70
C GLN A 114 -13.22 13.21 8.45
N MET A 115 -13.91 13.82 9.42
CA MET A 115 -14.31 15.24 9.40
C MET A 115 -13.41 16.15 10.26
N ALA A 116 -12.42 15.60 10.97
CA ALA A 116 -11.64 16.31 11.98
C ALA A 116 -10.18 16.63 11.57
N ASP A 117 -9.77 16.44 10.32
CA ASP A 117 -8.39 16.72 9.90
C ASP A 117 -8.33 17.70 8.71
N SER A 118 -8.69 18.95 8.99
CA SER A 118 -7.94 20.10 8.51
C SER A 118 -7.44 20.80 9.78
N GLU A 119 -6.12 20.81 9.98
CA GLU A 119 -5.42 21.22 11.20
C GLU A 119 -5.54 20.25 12.39
N ASN A 120 -4.72 19.20 12.43
CA ASN A 120 -3.48 19.21 13.23
C ASN A 120 -2.95 17.77 13.35
N GLY A 121 -1.68 17.59 13.01
CA GLY A 121 -1.05 16.28 12.95
C GLY A 121 -0.95 15.58 14.32
N SER A 122 -0.95 14.25 14.21
CA SER A 122 -0.52 13.25 15.20
C SER A 122 -1.33 13.16 16.49
N GLU A 123 -2.17 12.13 16.56
CA GLU A 123 -2.06 11.02 17.51
C GLU A 123 -3.42 10.31 17.59
N ARG A 124 -3.49 9.04 17.19
CA ARG A 124 -4.40 7.98 17.68
C ARG A 124 -4.46 6.80 16.70
N PHE A 125 -3.33 6.14 16.51
CA PHE A 125 -3.38 4.72 16.16
C PHE A 125 -2.13 4.03 16.71
N SER A 126 -2.12 3.87 18.02
CA SER A 126 -1.17 3.03 18.75
C SER A 126 -1.98 1.96 19.47
N GLY A 127 -1.50 0.72 19.40
CA GLY A 127 -2.31 -0.50 19.51
C GLY A 127 -3.10 -0.71 20.80
N GLN A 128 -4.28 -1.30 20.65
CA GLN A 128 -4.97 -1.96 21.75
C GLN A 128 -4.53 -3.44 21.79
N ALA A 129 -3.39 -3.68 22.44
CA ALA A 129 -3.12 -4.97 23.03
C ALA A 129 -4.12 -5.19 24.19
N SER A 130 -4.66 -6.41 24.23
CA SER A 130 -5.53 -6.91 25.29
C SER A 130 -4.88 -6.78 26.67
N GLN A 131 -5.53 -6.04 27.58
CA GLN A 131 -5.36 -6.20 29.03
C GLN A 131 -6.73 -6.16 29.71
N ASN A 132 -7.33 -7.35 29.78
CA ASN A 132 -8.03 -7.90 30.93
C ASN A 132 -8.57 -6.89 31.97
N SER A 133 -9.83 -6.47 31.82
CA SER A 133 -10.67 -6.03 32.93
C SER A 133 -11.77 -7.08 33.12
N ARG A 134 -11.63 -7.84 34.21
CA ARG A 134 -12.69 -8.69 34.77
C ARG A 134 -13.67 -7.78 35.52
N ASP A 135 -14.92 -8.23 35.59
CA ASP A 135 -16.09 -7.59 36.20
C ASP A 135 -16.72 -6.42 35.45
N SER A 136 -17.71 -6.75 34.59
CA SER A 136 -19.12 -6.38 34.80
C SER A 136 -19.95 -7.04 33.70
N VAL A 137 -20.84 -7.96 34.08
CA VAL A 137 -21.82 -8.55 33.17
C VAL A 137 -22.94 -7.54 32.94
N GLU A 138 -22.99 -6.97 31.75
CA GLU A 138 -24.17 -6.31 31.19
C GLU A 138 -24.54 -7.01 29.87
N PRO A 139 -25.71 -7.68 29.78
CA PRO A 139 -26.17 -8.29 28.54
C PRO A 139 -26.84 -7.20 27.68
N GLY A 140 -26.03 -6.47 26.92
CA GLY A 140 -26.51 -5.33 26.16
C GLY A 140 -25.52 -4.79 25.14
N GLY A 141 -25.29 -5.55 24.06
CA GLY A 141 -24.87 -5.00 22.77
C GLY A 141 -23.41 -4.52 22.64
N VAL A 142 -22.49 -5.44 22.38
CA VAL A 142 -21.28 -5.13 21.57
C VAL A 142 -21.09 -6.26 20.55
N ALA A 143 -22.04 -6.38 19.62
CA ALA A 143 -22.00 -7.36 18.52
C ALA A 143 -21.68 -6.66 17.21
N GLY A 144 -20.61 -5.88 17.18
CA GLY A 144 -20.10 -5.31 15.94
C GLY A 144 -19.22 -6.33 15.25
N GLY A 145 -19.76 -7.16 14.35
CA GLY A 145 -18.92 -8.06 13.56
C GLY A 145 -17.92 -7.29 12.68
N ILE A 146 -17.03 -8.03 12.03
CA ILE A 146 -15.96 -7.50 11.19
C ILE A 146 -16.52 -6.83 9.92
N VAL A 147 -16.30 -5.53 9.80
CA VAL A 147 -16.72 -4.73 8.63
C VAL A 147 -15.61 -4.52 7.61
N GLY A 148 -14.36 -4.78 8.00
CA GLY A 148 -13.22 -4.64 7.12
C GLY A 148 -11.88 -4.91 7.78
N VAL A 149 -10.83 -4.51 7.06
CA VAL A 149 -9.45 -4.61 7.51
C VAL A 149 -8.67 -3.34 7.18
N VAL A 150 -7.61 -3.10 7.95
CA VAL A 150 -6.65 -2.03 7.72
C VAL A 150 -5.23 -2.56 7.97
N SER A 151 -4.24 -1.94 7.34
CA SER A 151 -2.83 -2.26 7.63
C SER A 151 -2.45 -1.80 9.03
N ALA A 152 -1.58 -2.53 9.72
CA ALA A 152 -1.04 -2.09 11.01
C ALA A 152 0.15 -1.12 10.86
N SER A 153 0.60 -0.83 9.64
CA SER A 153 1.78 -0.02 9.40
C SER A 153 1.47 1.48 9.42
N ASP A 154 2.27 2.24 10.17
CA ASP A 154 2.26 3.71 10.23
C ASP A 154 3.03 4.37 9.09
N GLY A 155 3.56 3.58 8.15
CA GLY A 155 4.35 4.07 7.03
C GLY A 155 3.57 5.01 6.11
N VAL A 156 4.26 6.03 5.60
CA VAL A 156 3.77 6.88 4.50
C VAL A 156 3.72 6.04 3.22
N SER A 157 2.83 6.35 2.29
CA SER A 157 2.69 5.68 1.00
C SER A 157 3.18 6.57 -0.15
N ILE A 158 3.62 5.95 -1.24
CA ILE A 158 3.90 6.66 -2.50
C ILE A 158 2.57 6.92 -3.26
N ALA A 159 1.61 6.00 -3.15
CA ALA A 159 0.25 6.18 -3.64
C ALA A 159 -0.67 6.82 -2.58
N SER A 160 -1.76 7.45 -3.00
CA SER A 160 -2.89 7.80 -2.14
C SER A 160 -4.02 6.77 -2.32
N TYR A 161 -4.72 6.42 -1.24
CA TYR A 161 -5.93 5.59 -1.29
C TYR A 161 -7.03 6.30 -0.52
N ASN A 162 -8.15 6.58 -1.19
CA ASN A 162 -9.25 7.40 -0.63
C ASN A 162 -8.75 8.73 -0.02
N GLY A 163 -7.79 9.39 -0.68
CA GLY A 163 -7.19 10.65 -0.23
C GLY A 163 -6.16 10.53 0.90
N ARG A 164 -5.82 9.31 1.33
CA ARG A 164 -4.96 9.07 2.49
C ARG A 164 -3.58 8.54 2.08
N ASN A 165 -2.56 9.04 2.77
CA ASN A 165 -1.16 8.81 2.41
C ASN A 165 -0.43 7.92 3.41
N ARG A 166 -1.13 7.29 4.36
CA ARG A 166 -0.55 6.31 5.30
C ARG A 166 -1.22 4.95 5.17
N TYR A 167 -0.50 3.87 5.45
CA TYR A 167 -1.04 2.52 5.27
C TYR A 167 -2.11 2.15 6.31
N ASN A 168 -1.94 2.55 7.57
CA ASN A 168 -2.93 2.41 8.65
C ASN A 168 -4.20 3.25 8.45
N GLU A 169 -4.20 4.07 7.41
CA GLU A 169 -5.31 4.90 7.03
C GLU A 169 -6.12 4.31 5.87
N TRP A 170 -5.59 3.27 5.21
CA TRP A 170 -6.22 2.61 4.07
C TRP A 170 -7.23 1.58 4.55
N VAL A 171 -8.48 2.02 4.62
CA VAL A 171 -9.59 1.25 5.15
C VAL A 171 -10.24 0.44 4.03
N PHE A 172 -10.18 -0.89 4.14
CA PHE A 172 -10.84 -1.81 3.22
C PHE A 172 -12.09 -2.37 3.86
N ILE A 173 -13.22 -1.72 3.62
CA ILE A 173 -14.51 -2.09 4.21
C ILE A 173 -15.55 -2.39 3.14
N HIS A 174 -16.53 -3.18 3.52
CA HIS A 174 -17.78 -3.28 2.77
C HIS A 174 -18.94 -3.19 3.74
N THR A 175 -19.66 -2.06 3.70
CA THR A 175 -20.97 -1.96 4.33
C THR A 175 -21.99 -1.52 3.27
N PRO A 176 -23.25 -1.97 3.36
CA PRO A 176 -24.27 -1.66 2.36
C PRO A 176 -24.59 -0.17 2.26
N ASN A 177 -24.19 0.64 3.24
CA ASN A 177 -24.48 2.07 3.32
C ASN A 177 -23.23 2.96 3.21
N THR A 178 -22.04 2.38 3.07
CA THR A 178 -20.83 3.19 2.87
C THR A 178 -20.63 3.44 1.39
N GLU A 179 -20.95 4.65 0.97
CA GLU A 179 -20.63 5.23 -0.33
C GLU A 179 -19.14 5.60 -0.43
N LEU A 180 -18.23 4.72 0.01
CA LEU A 180 -16.81 4.81 -0.35
C LEU A 180 -16.65 4.04 -1.65
N ALA A 181 -16.99 4.71 -2.76
CA ALA A 181 -16.58 4.25 -4.07
C ALA A 181 -15.05 4.01 -4.04
N PRO A 182 -14.54 2.92 -4.66
CA PRO A 182 -13.12 2.77 -4.86
C PRO A 182 -12.69 3.85 -5.86
N SER A 183 -12.37 5.04 -5.34
CA SER A 183 -11.60 6.04 -6.05
C SER A 183 -10.16 5.56 -6.08
N ALA A 184 -9.92 4.48 -6.85
CA ALA A 184 -8.65 4.30 -7.51
C ALA A 184 -8.53 5.41 -8.57
N GLU A 185 -8.53 6.67 -8.12
CA GLU A 185 -8.07 7.79 -8.90
C GLU A 185 -6.56 7.57 -9.01
N GLN A 186 -6.22 6.82 -10.04
CA GLN A 186 -4.87 6.67 -10.54
C GLN A 186 -4.38 8.07 -10.88
N SER A 187 -3.78 8.73 -9.90
CA SER A 187 -3.09 10.00 -10.07
C SER A 187 -1.85 9.70 -10.91
N THR A 188 -2.03 9.62 -12.22
CA THR A 188 -0.95 9.70 -13.20
C THR A 188 -0.40 11.11 -13.12
N ILE A 189 0.67 11.28 -12.34
CA ILE A 189 1.50 12.49 -12.38
C ILE A 189 2.13 12.53 -13.77
N GLY A 190 1.60 13.38 -14.65
CA GLY A 190 2.24 13.74 -15.91
C GLY A 190 3.53 14.54 -15.64
N PRO A 191 4.48 14.58 -16.59
CA PRO A 191 5.81 15.18 -16.39
C PRO A 191 5.81 16.69 -16.09
N ASP A 192 4.67 17.40 -16.21
CA ASP A 192 4.57 18.86 -16.05
C ASP A 192 3.91 19.34 -14.75
N GLY A 193 3.60 18.47 -13.79
CA GLY A 193 3.25 18.89 -12.42
C GLY A 193 1.95 19.69 -12.24
N ILE A 194 1.05 19.73 -13.23
CA ILE A 194 -0.26 20.38 -13.11
C ILE A 194 -1.33 19.31 -12.83
N PRO A 195 -2.07 19.39 -11.70
CA PRO A 195 -3.24 18.53 -11.49
C PRO A 195 -4.35 18.97 -12.47
N GLN A 196 -4.62 18.13 -13.48
CA GLN A 196 -5.76 18.34 -14.38
C GLN A 196 -7.04 17.91 -13.66
N GLY A 197 -7.62 18.84 -12.90
CA GLY A 197 -8.95 18.67 -12.31
C GLY A 197 -10.00 18.52 -13.40
N ASN A 198 -10.80 17.46 -13.31
CA ASN A 198 -11.93 17.21 -14.19
C ASN A 198 -13.07 18.22 -13.86
N PRO A 199 -13.50 19.11 -14.78
CA PRO A 199 -14.59 20.03 -14.49
C PRO A 199 -15.92 19.27 -14.45
N ARG A 200 -16.42 18.97 -13.24
CA ARG A 200 -17.81 18.57 -13.02
C ARG A 200 -18.71 19.78 -13.30
N THR A 201 -19.46 19.72 -14.38
CA THR A 201 -20.54 20.68 -14.70
C THR A 201 -21.65 20.59 -13.65
N GLY A 202 -22.01 21.73 -13.06
CA GLY A 202 -23.04 21.83 -12.02
C GLY A 202 -24.48 21.60 -12.51
N PRO A 203 -25.45 21.41 -11.60
CA PRO A 203 -26.84 21.19 -11.96
C PRO A 203 -27.52 22.51 -12.40
N THR A 204 -28.13 22.49 -13.59
CA THR A 204 -29.01 23.57 -14.06
C THR A 204 -30.35 23.51 -13.34
N SER A 205 -30.71 24.58 -12.63
CA SER A 205 -32.08 24.83 -12.17
C SER A 205 -32.99 25.18 -13.35
N ARG A 206 -34.12 24.49 -13.49
CA ARG A 206 -35.37 25.05 -14.03
C ARG A 206 -36.57 24.27 -13.56
#